data_AF-A0A6B2R2A6-F1
#
_entry.id   AF-A0A6B2R2A6-F1
#
_cell.length_a   1.000
_cell.length_b   1.000
_cell.length_c   1.000
_cell.angle_alpha   90.00
_cell.angle_beta   90.00
_cell.angle_gamma   90.00
#
_symmetry.space_group_name_H-M   'P 1'
#
loop_
_entity.id
_entity.type
_entity.pdbx_description
1 polymer ?
#
loop_
_entity_poly.entity_id
_entity_poly.type
_entity_poly.pdbx_seq_one_letter_code
_entity_poly.pdbx_strand_id
1 'polypeptide(L)'
;MEQAAPYVFAGQYRQMPSPPAGGFFKPDNIQIVDALPADVVKQVRAWDFGATENEGDFTVGVREALGADGFTYIVDVTRGQLGPDNVNKRLEQTAKIDGKKVSVRLPQDPGQAGKSQASSFVKLLAGYSVIAKPISGDKLTRAQPFAAQVNVGNVRMLKGEWNKD
;
A
#
# COMPACT_ATOMS: atom_id res chain seq x y z
N MET A 1 -35.31 20.81 -7.18
CA MET A 1 -35.18 19.85 -8.30
C MET A 1 -34.07 18.82 -8.05
N GLU A 2 -32.93 19.22 -7.44
CA GLU A 2 -31.83 18.30 -7.07
C GLU A 2 -32.24 17.24 -6.01
N GLN A 3 -33.16 17.56 -5.10
CA GLN A 3 -33.66 16.62 -4.09
C GLN A 3 -34.72 15.62 -4.59
N ALA A 4 -35.27 15.81 -5.78
CA ALA A 4 -36.43 15.03 -6.24
C ALA A 4 -36.03 13.79 -7.07
N ALA A 5 -34.87 13.80 -7.73
CA ALA A 5 -34.37 12.69 -8.55
C ALA A 5 -32.84 12.76 -8.70
N PRO A 6 -32.07 12.49 -7.63
CA PRO A 6 -30.61 12.62 -7.63
C PRO A 6 -29.91 11.78 -8.72
N TYR A 7 -30.54 10.67 -9.14
CA TYR A 7 -30.05 9.78 -10.20
C TYR A 7 -30.05 10.42 -11.60
N VAL A 8 -31.11 11.15 -11.94
CA VAL A 8 -31.27 11.75 -13.27
C VAL A 8 -30.33 12.96 -13.41
N PHE A 9 -30.13 13.71 -12.33
CA PHE A 9 -29.24 14.87 -12.33
C PHE A 9 -27.74 14.49 -12.39
N ALA A 10 -27.32 13.42 -11.70
CA ALA A 10 -25.93 12.95 -11.72
C ALA A 10 -25.52 12.32 -13.07
N GLY A 11 -26.44 11.61 -13.74
CA GLY A 11 -26.19 10.99 -15.04
C GLY A 11 -26.09 12.00 -16.19
N GLN A 12 -26.94 13.03 -16.22
CA GLN A 12 -27.04 13.95 -17.36
C GLN A 12 -26.00 15.10 -17.33
N TYR A 13 -25.61 15.58 -16.15
CA TYR A 13 -24.76 16.79 -16.03
C TYR A 13 -23.35 16.55 -15.47
N ARG A 14 -23.08 15.43 -14.77
CA ARG A 14 -21.75 15.15 -14.19
C ARG A 14 -21.03 13.95 -14.82
N GLN A 15 -21.63 13.26 -15.79
CA GLN A 15 -21.11 12.00 -16.35
C GLN A 15 -20.69 10.99 -15.26
N MET A 16 -21.40 10.97 -14.12
CA MET A 16 -21.18 10.01 -13.03
C MET A 16 -22.48 9.25 -12.77
N PRO A 17 -22.74 8.15 -13.51
CA PRO A 17 -24.03 7.47 -13.50
C PRO A 17 -24.27 6.56 -12.28
N SER A 18 -23.55 6.70 -11.16
CA SER A 18 -23.87 5.95 -9.93
C SER A 18 -23.37 6.65 -8.67
N PRO A 19 -24.17 6.69 -7.58
CA PRO A 19 -23.66 7.04 -6.25
C PRO A 19 -22.54 6.07 -5.86
N PRO A 20 -21.50 6.48 -5.11
CA PRO A 20 -20.44 5.59 -4.61
C PRO A 20 -20.95 4.70 -3.46
N ALA A 21 -22.06 3.99 -3.66
CA ALA A 21 -22.64 3.03 -2.71
C ALA A 21 -21.94 1.65 -2.75
N GLY A 22 -20.82 1.55 -3.45
CA GLY A 22 -19.85 0.47 -3.32
C GLY A 22 -18.47 1.09 -3.37
N GLY A 23 -17.90 1.41 -2.21
CA GLY A 23 -16.55 1.96 -2.12
C GLY A 23 -15.54 1.12 -2.92
N PHE A 24 -14.52 1.79 -3.48
CA PHE A 24 -13.46 1.11 -4.25
C PHE A 24 -12.88 -0.08 -3.46
N PHE A 25 -12.71 0.11 -2.15
CA PHE A 25 -12.54 -0.97 -1.18
C PHE A 25 -13.81 -1.14 -0.32
N LYS A 26 -14.04 -2.37 0.15
CA LYS A 26 -14.98 -2.73 1.23
C LYS A 26 -14.17 -3.16 2.46
N PRO A 27 -13.72 -2.21 3.31
CA PRO A 27 -12.83 -2.53 4.44
C PRO A 27 -13.44 -3.51 5.43
N ASP A 28 -14.76 -3.50 5.60
CA ASP A 28 -15.48 -4.43 6.49
C ASP A 28 -15.29 -5.91 6.13
N ASN A 29 -14.86 -6.20 4.89
CA ASN A 29 -14.55 -7.56 4.46
C ASN A 29 -13.14 -8.01 4.87
N ILE A 30 -12.32 -7.11 5.42
CA ILE A 30 -10.99 -7.43 5.94
C ILE A 30 -11.13 -7.98 7.35
N GLN A 31 -10.90 -9.29 7.50
CA GLN A 31 -10.94 -9.93 8.81
C GLN A 31 -9.66 -9.64 9.59
N ILE A 32 -9.79 -9.20 10.84
CA ILE A 32 -8.66 -9.05 11.76
C ILE A 32 -8.36 -10.40 12.41
N VAL A 33 -7.10 -10.83 12.36
CA VAL A 33 -6.61 -12.10 12.92
C VAL A 33 -5.53 -11.85 13.96
N ASP A 34 -5.45 -12.67 15.00
CA ASP A 34 -4.45 -12.53 16.05
C ASP A 34 -3.07 -13.12 15.68
N ALA A 35 -3.01 -14.00 14.67
CA ALA A 35 -1.77 -14.64 14.24
C ALA A 35 -1.73 -14.88 12.73
N LEU A 36 -0.51 -14.95 12.18
CA LEU A 36 -0.26 -15.41 10.82
C LEU A 36 -0.29 -16.94 10.75
N PRO A 37 -0.64 -17.53 9.59
CA PRO A 37 -0.49 -18.97 9.38
C PRO A 37 0.99 -19.36 9.49
N ALA A 38 1.25 -20.60 9.91
CA ALA A 38 2.62 -21.12 10.03
C ALA A 38 3.35 -21.12 8.69
N ASP A 39 2.64 -21.45 7.61
CA ASP A 39 3.18 -21.54 6.27
C ASP A 39 2.93 -20.25 5.49
N VAL A 40 3.95 -19.39 5.47
CA VAL A 40 3.96 -18.19 4.63
C VAL A 40 4.79 -18.45 3.39
N VAL A 41 4.15 -18.36 2.22
CA VAL A 41 4.76 -18.61 0.90
C VAL A 41 5.70 -17.47 0.53
N LYS A 42 5.27 -16.22 0.74
CA LYS A 42 6.03 -15.04 0.34
C LYS A 42 5.68 -13.85 1.21
N GLN A 43 6.66 -12.99 1.45
CA GLN A 43 6.47 -11.72 2.14
C GLN A 43 7.07 -10.58 1.33
N VAL A 44 6.35 -9.47 1.26
CA VAL A 44 6.77 -8.27 0.56
C VAL A 44 6.46 -7.06 1.41
N ARG A 45 7.39 -6.10 1.50
CA ARG A 45 7.11 -4.75 1.97
C ARG A 45 7.13 -3.77 0.82
N ALA A 46 6.00 -3.16 0.51
CA ALA A 46 5.89 -2.11 -0.50
C ALA A 46 5.89 -0.73 0.15
N TRP A 47 6.59 0.22 -0.49
CA TRP A 47 6.67 1.60 -0.03
C TRP A 47 5.92 2.56 -0.97
N ASP A 48 5.28 3.57 -0.38
CA ASP A 48 4.84 4.80 -1.03
C ASP A 48 5.62 5.93 -0.35
N PHE A 49 6.39 6.72 -1.09
CA PHE A 49 7.24 7.76 -0.52
C PHE A 49 6.57 9.11 -0.70
N GLY A 50 6.34 9.80 0.41
CA GLY A 50 5.90 11.18 0.40
C GLY A 50 7.04 12.12 0.01
N ALA A 51 6.72 13.23 -0.68
CA ALA A 51 7.71 14.18 -1.18
C ALA A 51 7.99 15.35 -0.22
N THR A 52 7.18 15.59 0.82
CA THR A 52 7.27 16.82 1.63
C THR A 52 7.05 16.53 3.12
N GLU A 53 7.91 17.12 3.97
CA GLU A 53 7.89 16.97 5.43
C GLU A 53 6.83 17.89 6.07
N ASN A 54 6.10 17.40 7.07
CA ASN A 54 5.12 18.10 7.92
C ASN A 54 3.94 18.85 7.26
N GLU A 55 3.89 18.96 5.93
CA GLU A 55 2.73 19.45 5.16
C GLU A 55 2.45 18.60 3.90
N GLY A 56 3.17 17.49 3.74
CA GLY A 56 3.13 16.64 2.54
C GLY A 56 2.47 15.29 2.71
N ASP A 57 2.54 14.52 1.62
CA ASP A 57 2.10 13.13 1.57
C ASP A 57 2.85 12.26 2.59
N PHE A 58 2.13 11.29 3.15
CA PHE A 58 2.72 10.33 4.08
C PHE A 58 3.67 9.39 3.33
N THR A 59 4.82 9.11 3.94
CA THR A 59 5.60 7.93 3.60
C THR A 59 4.98 6.73 4.29
N VAL A 60 4.60 5.71 3.53
CA VAL A 60 3.91 4.52 4.02
C VAL A 60 4.64 3.27 3.55
N GLY A 61 4.90 2.35 4.48
CA GLY A 61 5.44 1.02 4.20
C GLY A 61 4.46 -0.05 4.64
N VAL A 62 3.85 -0.75 3.68
CA VAL A 62 2.90 -1.84 3.95
C VAL A 62 3.59 -3.18 3.76
N ARG A 63 3.53 -4.05 4.76
CA ARG A 63 4.01 -5.44 4.68
C ARG A 63 2.85 -6.37 4.47
N GLU A 64 2.96 -7.16 3.41
CA GLU A 64 2.01 -8.20 3.03
C GLU A 64 2.69 -9.56 3.06
N ALA A 65 1.91 -10.57 3.43
CA ALA A 65 2.30 -11.97 3.38
C ALA A 65 1.24 -12.78 2.61
N LEU A 66 1.69 -13.70 1.77
CA LEU A 66 0.83 -14.69 1.13
C LEU A 66 0.92 -15.99 1.94
N GLY A 67 -0.19 -16.39 2.56
CA GLY A 67 -0.28 -17.68 3.24
C GLY A 67 -0.41 -18.84 2.26
N ALA A 68 0.01 -20.03 2.66
CA ALA A 68 -0.21 -21.26 1.88
C ALA A 68 -1.70 -21.63 1.79
N ASP A 69 -2.53 -21.06 2.65
CA ASP A 69 -3.98 -21.14 2.64
C ASP A 69 -4.64 -20.27 1.56
N GLY A 70 -3.85 -19.51 0.78
CA GLY A 70 -4.31 -18.69 -0.33
C GLY A 70 -4.78 -17.29 0.06
N PHE A 71 -4.74 -16.94 1.34
CA PHE A 71 -5.12 -15.60 1.81
C PHE A 71 -3.93 -14.63 1.79
N THR A 72 -4.22 -13.36 1.51
CA THR A 72 -3.26 -12.27 1.66
C THR A 72 -3.43 -11.65 3.04
N TYR A 73 -2.32 -11.48 3.75
CA TYR A 73 -2.26 -10.94 5.11
C TYR A 73 -1.55 -9.61 5.09
N ILE A 74 -2.21 -8.55 5.56
CA ILE A 74 -1.54 -7.30 5.93
C ILE A 74 -0.94 -7.50 7.31
N VAL A 75 0.38 -7.54 7.39
CA VAL A 75 1.12 -7.92 8.59
C VAL A 75 1.46 -6.69 9.45
N ASP A 76 1.90 -5.64 8.78
CA ASP A 76 2.40 -4.43 9.42
C ASP A 76 2.27 -3.24 8.48
N VAL A 77 1.88 -2.09 9.04
CA VAL A 77 1.86 -0.81 8.33
C VAL A 77 2.63 0.20 9.14
N THR A 78 3.66 0.78 8.54
CA THR A 78 4.35 1.94 9.09
C THR A 78 3.99 3.17 8.26
N ARG A 79 3.61 4.27 8.91
CA ARG A 79 3.30 5.55 8.25
C ARG A 79 3.98 6.70 8.98
N GLY A 80 4.38 7.73 8.24
CA GLY A 80 4.88 8.97 8.81
C GLY A 80 5.14 10.05 7.76
N GLN A 81 4.96 11.32 8.14
CA GLN A 81 5.43 12.47 7.38
C GLN A 81 6.88 12.72 7.79
N LEU A 82 7.81 12.43 6.89
CA LEU A 82 9.23 12.40 7.19
C LEU A 82 10.00 13.19 6.13
N GLY A 83 10.99 13.98 6.55
CA GLY A 83 11.98 14.54 5.65
C GLY A 83 12.89 13.46 5.03
N PRO A 84 13.64 13.80 3.97
CA PRO A 84 14.45 12.83 3.21
C PRO A 84 15.39 11.96 4.05
N ASP A 85 16.06 12.55 5.05
CA ASP A 85 16.98 11.81 5.94
C ASP A 85 16.25 10.84 6.88
N ASN A 86 15.06 11.24 7.34
CA ASN A 86 14.22 10.41 8.20
C ASN A 86 13.57 9.27 7.40
N VAL A 87 13.27 9.47 6.11
CA VAL A 87 12.82 8.39 5.20
C VAL A 87 13.88 7.31 5.07
N ASN A 88 15.16 7.68 4.83
CA ASN A 88 16.25 6.72 4.74
C ASN A 88 16.40 5.89 6.02
N LYS A 89 16.43 6.58 7.18
CA LYS A 89 16.53 5.91 8.49
C LYS A 89 15.36 4.97 8.74
N ARG A 90 14.13 5.42 8.43
CA ARG A 90 12.92 4.59 8.57
C ARG A 90 13.00 3.36 7.68
N LEU A 91 13.36 3.52 6.41
CA LEU A 91 13.48 2.43 5.44
C LEU A 91 14.47 1.36 5.93
N GLU A 92 15.64 1.78 6.40
CA GLU A 92 16.68 0.87 6.91
C GLU A 92 16.24 0.17 8.20
N GLN A 93 15.66 0.91 9.16
CA GLN A 93 15.15 0.35 10.41
C GLN A 93 14.05 -0.66 10.17
N THR A 94 13.08 -0.35 9.31
CA THR A 94 11.99 -1.26 8.98
C THR A 94 12.51 -2.53 8.28
N ALA A 95 13.46 -2.41 7.35
CA ALA A 95 14.08 -3.57 6.72
C ALA A 95 14.83 -4.46 7.73
N LYS A 96 15.50 -3.86 8.72
CA LYS A 96 16.15 -4.59 9.82
C LYS A 96 15.14 -5.37 10.67
N ILE A 97 13.99 -4.76 11.00
CA ILE A 97 12.92 -5.38 11.79
C ILE A 97 12.27 -6.54 11.00
N ASP A 98 12.02 -6.34 9.70
CA ASP A 98 11.42 -7.36 8.84
C ASP A 98 12.34 -8.57 8.61
N GLY A 99 13.65 -8.31 8.55
CA GLY A 99 14.67 -9.31 8.25
C GLY A 99 14.75 -9.66 6.76
N LYS A 100 15.73 -10.51 6.43
CA LYS A 100 16.13 -10.80 5.03
C LYS A 100 15.13 -11.64 4.24
N LYS A 101 14.13 -12.25 4.89
CA LYS A 101 13.10 -13.07 4.24
C LYS A 101 12.03 -12.23 3.54
N VAL A 102 11.93 -10.94 3.87
CA VAL A 102 10.95 -10.03 3.28
C VAL A 102 11.58 -9.31 2.09
N SER A 103 10.93 -9.38 0.92
CA SER A 103 11.35 -8.62 -0.25
C SER A 103 10.84 -7.18 -0.15
N VAL A 104 11.70 -6.19 -0.35
CA VAL A 104 11.33 -4.78 -0.36
C VAL A 104 11.01 -4.33 -1.78
N ARG A 105 9.83 -3.75 -1.98
CA ARG A 105 9.34 -3.22 -3.26
C ARG A 105 9.36 -1.70 -3.21
N LEU A 106 10.15 -1.08 -4.09
CA LEU A 106 10.33 0.37 -4.15
C LEU A 106 9.69 0.95 -5.43
N PRO A 107 8.88 2.01 -5.34
CA PRO A 107 8.43 2.73 -6.51
C PRO A 107 9.62 3.43 -7.18
N GLN A 108 9.57 3.55 -8.50
CA GLN A 108 10.56 4.31 -9.27
C GLN A 108 9.82 5.22 -10.24
N ASP A 109 9.95 6.53 -10.08
CA ASP A 109 9.44 7.47 -11.06
C ASP A 109 10.28 7.43 -12.35
N PRO A 110 9.66 7.65 -13.52
CA PRO A 110 10.37 7.57 -14.80
C PRO A 110 11.45 8.66 -14.98
N GLY A 111 11.33 9.78 -14.25
CA GLY A 111 12.27 10.89 -14.28
C GLY A 111 13.65 10.56 -13.69
N GLN A 112 14.64 11.41 -13.99
CA GLN A 112 16.02 11.23 -13.52
C GLN A 112 16.10 11.17 -11.99
N ALA A 113 15.36 12.05 -11.29
CA ALA A 113 15.31 12.06 -9.83
C ALA A 113 14.83 10.73 -9.24
N GLY A 114 13.78 10.13 -9.81
CA GLY A 114 13.24 8.83 -9.35
C GLY A 114 14.22 7.66 -9.56
N LYS A 115 14.93 7.64 -10.70
CA LYS A 115 15.99 6.64 -10.95
C LYS A 115 17.14 6.76 -9.96
N SER A 116 17.59 7.99 -9.68
CA SER A 116 18.64 8.26 -8.70
C SER A 116 18.20 7.87 -7.29
N GLN A 117 16.97 8.22 -6.89
CA GLN A 117 16.42 7.87 -5.59
C GLN A 117 16.31 6.35 -5.40
N ALA A 118 15.78 5.63 -6.40
CA ALA A 118 15.69 4.17 -6.36
C ALA A 118 17.09 3.52 -6.24
N SER A 119 18.08 4.04 -6.97
CA SER A 119 19.47 3.57 -6.86
C SER A 119 20.04 3.79 -5.46
N SER A 120 19.80 4.95 -4.86
CA SER A 120 20.23 5.26 -3.49
C SER A 120 19.60 4.32 -2.46
N PHE A 121 18.29 4.05 -2.56
CA PHE A 121 17.62 3.11 -1.67
C PHE A 121 18.10 1.67 -1.82
N VAL A 122 18.35 1.22 -3.07
CA VAL A 122 18.92 -0.11 -3.32
C VAL A 122 20.31 -0.25 -2.68
N LYS A 123 21.13 0.79 -2.75
CA LYS A 123 22.45 0.81 -2.06
C LYS A 123 22.31 0.80 -0.55
N LEU A 124 21.38 1.60 0.00
CA LEU A 124 21.12 1.66 1.44
C LEU A 124 20.69 0.31 2.00
N LEU A 125 19.91 -0.45 1.24
CA LEU A 125 19.39 -1.76 1.60
C LEU A 125 20.27 -2.91 1.09
N ALA A 126 21.58 -2.69 0.99
CA ALA A 126 22.52 -3.74 0.62
C ALA A 126 22.40 -4.96 1.56
N GLY A 127 22.28 -6.15 0.97
CA GLY A 127 22.08 -7.41 1.70
C GLY A 127 20.62 -7.79 1.96
N TYR A 128 19.65 -6.98 1.48
CA TYR A 128 18.23 -7.32 1.44
C TYR A 128 17.78 -7.62 0.00
N SER A 129 16.66 -8.33 -0.15
CA SER A 129 16.02 -8.54 -1.45
C SER A 129 15.22 -7.29 -1.81
N VAL A 130 15.72 -6.47 -2.74
CA VAL A 130 15.10 -5.19 -3.11
C VAL A 130 14.74 -5.18 -4.59
N ILE A 131 13.51 -4.75 -4.90
CA ILE A 131 13.00 -4.65 -6.27
C ILE A 131 12.43 -3.25 -6.47
N ALA A 132 13.18 -2.41 -7.20
CA ALA A 132 12.67 -1.17 -7.78
C ALA A 132 11.96 -1.48 -9.11
N LYS A 133 10.78 -0.89 -9.35
CA LYS A 133 10.12 -0.96 -10.66
C LYS A 133 9.45 0.37 -10.96
N PRO A 134 9.51 0.80 -12.24
CA PRO A 134 8.78 1.94 -12.74
C PRO A 134 7.30 1.87 -12.38
N ILE A 135 6.73 2.99 -11.94
CA ILE A 135 5.28 3.13 -11.86
C ILE A 135 4.76 3.49 -13.26
N SER A 136 3.81 2.72 -13.76
CA SER A 136 3.06 3.01 -14.98
C SER A 136 1.56 2.87 -14.73
N GLY A 137 0.76 3.66 -15.45
CA GLY A 137 -0.69 3.72 -15.24
C GLY A 137 -1.09 4.53 -13.99
N ASP A 138 -2.37 4.83 -13.88
CA ASP A 138 -2.92 5.59 -12.77
C ASP A 138 -3.01 4.74 -11.48
N LYS A 139 -3.16 5.41 -10.33
CA LYS A 139 -3.18 4.78 -9.01
C LYS A 139 -4.39 3.86 -8.82
N LEU A 140 -5.54 4.21 -9.39
CA LEU A 140 -6.78 3.43 -9.23
C LEU A 140 -6.69 2.11 -9.99
N THR A 141 -6.27 2.14 -11.25
CA THR A 141 -6.07 0.93 -12.06
C THR A 141 -5.08 -0.03 -11.41
N ARG A 142 -3.99 0.49 -10.81
CA ARG A 142 -3.01 -0.35 -10.10
C ARG A 142 -3.56 -0.96 -8.81
N ALA A 143 -4.46 -0.27 -8.12
CA ALA A 143 -5.04 -0.75 -6.88
C ALA A 143 -6.22 -1.72 -7.11
N GLN A 144 -6.80 -1.74 -8.32
CA GLN A 144 -7.98 -2.52 -8.65
C GLN A 144 -7.82 -4.05 -8.43
N PRO A 145 -6.68 -4.70 -8.76
CA PRO A 145 -6.50 -6.12 -8.46
C PRO A 145 -6.54 -6.42 -6.95
N PHE A 146 -5.95 -5.55 -6.13
CA PHE A 146 -5.97 -5.70 -4.68
C PHE A 146 -7.37 -5.43 -4.11
N ALA A 147 -8.05 -4.39 -4.62
CA ALA A 147 -9.41 -4.06 -4.25
C ALA A 147 -10.39 -5.21 -4.53
N ALA A 148 -10.23 -5.89 -5.66
CA ALA A 148 -11.02 -7.08 -5.97
C ALA A 148 -10.85 -8.18 -4.89
N GLN A 149 -9.63 -8.43 -4.41
CA GLN A 149 -9.35 -9.42 -3.37
C GLN A 149 -9.94 -9.02 -2.01
N VAL A 150 -9.81 -7.74 -1.63
CA VAL A 150 -10.45 -7.21 -0.41
C VAL A 150 -11.96 -7.39 -0.49
N ASN A 151 -12.57 -7.02 -1.63
CA ASN A 151 -14.01 -7.01 -1.79
C ASN A 151 -14.64 -8.42 -1.77
N VAL A 152 -13.89 -9.47 -2.10
CA VAL A 152 -14.33 -10.87 -1.98
C VAL A 152 -13.94 -11.55 -0.66
N GLY A 153 -13.24 -10.85 0.24
CA GLY A 153 -12.86 -11.37 1.56
C GLY A 153 -11.59 -12.22 1.60
N ASN A 154 -10.72 -12.10 0.59
CA ASN A 154 -9.44 -12.86 0.53
C ASN A 154 -8.28 -12.15 1.26
N VAL A 155 -8.54 -10.98 1.85
CA VAL A 155 -7.54 -10.19 2.57
C VAL A 155 -7.85 -10.22 4.06
N ARG A 156 -6.83 -10.54 4.85
CA ARG A 156 -6.85 -10.53 6.31
C ARG A 156 -5.84 -9.52 6.83
N MET A 157 -6.05 -9.04 8.05
CA MET A 157 -5.18 -8.08 8.70
C MET A 157 -4.71 -8.65 10.04
N LEU A 158 -3.39 -8.72 10.24
CA LEU A 158 -2.84 -9.10 11.53
C LEU A 158 -3.14 -8.00 12.54
N LYS A 159 -3.56 -8.39 13.74
CA LYS A 159 -3.77 -7.47 14.85
C LYS A 159 -2.43 -6.90 15.31
N GLY A 160 -2.31 -5.58 15.27
CA GLY A 160 -1.15 -4.86 15.78
C GLY A 160 -1.52 -3.50 16.35
N GLU A 161 -0.54 -2.83 16.98
CA GLU A 161 -0.71 -1.46 17.46
C GLU A 161 -1.03 -0.48 16.32
N TRP A 162 -0.59 -0.79 15.10
CA TRP A 162 -0.83 0.01 13.89
C TRP A 162 -2.30 0.00 13.41
N ASN A 163 -3.16 -0.89 13.94
CA ASN A 163 -4.56 -1.00 13.52
C ASN A 163 -5.46 0.08 14.16
N LYS A 164 -4.94 0.88 15.09
CA LYS A 164 -5.71 1.86 15.89
C LYS A 164 -5.72 3.27 15.29
N ASP A 165 -4.97 3.48 14.21
CA ASP A 165 -4.59 4.76 13.60
C ASP A 165 -5.22 4.99 12.21
#